data_AF-A0A1C0A823-F1
#
_entry.id   AF-A0A1C0A823-F1
#
_cell.length_a   1.000
_cell.length_b   1.000
_cell.length_c   1.000
_cell.angle_alpha   90.00
_cell.angle_beta   90.00
_cell.angle_gamma   90.00
#
_symmetry.space_group_name_H-M   'P 1'
#
loop_
_entity.id
_entity.type
_entity.pdbx_description
1 polymer ?
#
loop_
_entity_poly.entity_id
_entity_poly.type
_entity_poly.pdbx_seq_one_letter_code
_entity_poly.pdbx_strand_id
1 'polypeptide(L)'
;MIELKKVDAFSAAKVYLLTILPLLLFGFLLNLAVMLVEGGINLAEILMTIGQIIFAFIGTFISAKIYNFIADRFGGLKAEVISLDSKLSRGRKTRMIEVKRLDIKSIIKVYGIIAAAISLIFGLFTLLAGLLANDVALVGLGVVSPIIYIVFGVIFSAIVGWLYNFIAVKFGGVKVELEGKIEEDSIV
;
A
#
# COMPACT_ATOMS: atom_id res chain seq x y z
N MET A 1 22.69 -3.43 1.97
CA MET A 1 21.23 -3.24 1.79
C MET A 1 21.01 -1.97 0.99
N ILE A 2 20.15 -2.00 -0.02
CA ILE A 2 19.78 -0.81 -0.80
C ILE A 2 18.54 -0.18 -0.18
N GLU A 3 18.47 1.15 -0.21
CA GLU A 3 17.33 1.92 0.26
C GLU A 3 16.48 2.39 -0.93
N LEU A 4 15.21 1.98 -0.96
CA LEU A 4 14.24 2.38 -1.96
C LEU A 4 13.65 3.73 -1.54
N LYS A 5 14.06 4.84 -2.15
CA LYS A 5 13.60 6.18 -1.74
C LYS A 5 12.40 6.71 -2.53
N LYS A 6 12.15 6.16 -3.71
CA LYS A 6 11.10 6.66 -4.60
C LYS A 6 10.22 5.54 -5.11
N VAL A 7 8.93 5.82 -5.14
CA VAL A 7 7.89 5.00 -5.76
C VAL A 7 7.14 5.89 -6.74
N ASP A 8 7.11 5.46 -8.00
CA ASP A 8 6.28 6.10 -9.01
C ASP A 8 4.80 5.75 -8.74
N ALA A 9 3.95 6.78 -8.75
CA ALA A 9 2.54 6.63 -8.39
C ALA A 9 1.78 5.76 -9.41
N PHE A 10 2.13 5.84 -10.70
CA PHE A 10 1.51 4.99 -11.72
C PHE A 10 1.92 3.52 -11.54
N SER A 11 3.17 3.27 -11.19
CA SER A 11 3.66 1.93 -10.89
C SER A 11 2.96 1.34 -9.66
N ALA A 12 2.80 2.14 -8.59
CA ALA A 12 2.01 1.73 -7.42
C ALA A 12 0.55 1.43 -7.79
N ALA A 13 -0.08 2.26 -8.63
CA ALA A 13 -1.44 2.04 -9.11
C ALA A 13 -1.56 0.75 -9.95
N LYS A 14 -0.58 0.45 -10.83
CA LYS A 14 -0.53 -0.82 -11.57
C LYS A 14 -0.45 -2.02 -10.63
N VAL A 15 0.41 -1.96 -9.61
CA VAL A 15 0.52 -3.02 -8.60
C VAL A 15 -0.83 -3.20 -7.90
N TYR A 16 -1.50 -2.12 -7.50
CA TYR A 16 -2.83 -2.19 -6.91
C TYR A 16 -3.85 -2.85 -7.84
N LEU A 17 -3.90 -2.45 -9.12
CA LEU A 17 -4.82 -3.03 -10.10
C LEU A 17 -4.60 -4.54 -10.32
N LEU A 18 -3.35 -4.99 -10.22
CA LEU A 18 -2.99 -6.40 -10.44
C LEU A 18 -3.14 -7.27 -9.18
N THR A 19 -3.03 -6.69 -7.99
CA THR A 19 -2.95 -7.46 -6.74
C THR A 19 -4.14 -7.25 -5.81
N ILE A 20 -4.57 -6.00 -5.62
CA ILE A 20 -5.60 -5.64 -4.64
C ILE A 20 -6.97 -5.57 -5.30
N LEU A 21 -7.07 -4.96 -6.49
CA LEU A 21 -8.36 -4.80 -7.17
C LEU A 21 -9.08 -6.15 -7.42
N PRO A 22 -8.43 -7.24 -7.87
CA PRO A 22 -9.11 -8.52 -8.07
C PRO A 22 -9.73 -9.07 -6.77
N LEU A 23 -9.05 -8.89 -5.64
CA LEU A 23 -9.55 -9.30 -4.32
C LEU A 23 -10.77 -8.47 -3.91
N LEU A 24 -10.72 -7.15 -4.12
CA LEU A 24 -11.85 -6.27 -3.82
C LEU A 24 -13.05 -6.55 -4.73
N LEU A 25 -12.82 -6.80 -6.03
CA LEU A 25 -13.86 -7.18 -6.97
C LEU A 25 -14.47 -8.53 -6.61
N PHE A 26 -13.66 -9.50 -6.19
CA PHE A 26 -14.16 -10.78 -5.71
C PHE A 26 -15.04 -10.61 -4.47
N GLY A 27 -14.60 -9.82 -3.48
CA GLY A 27 -15.41 -9.49 -2.30
C GLY A 27 -16.72 -8.79 -2.67
N PHE A 28 -16.69 -7.86 -3.63
CA PHE A 28 -17.90 -7.22 -4.16
C PHE A 28 -18.85 -8.22 -4.81
N LEU A 29 -18.34 -9.14 -5.65
CA LEU A 29 -19.15 -10.16 -6.30
C LEU A 29 -19.78 -11.13 -5.29
N LEU A 30 -19.05 -11.49 -4.23
CA LEU A 30 -19.61 -12.30 -3.14
C LEU A 30 -20.74 -11.55 -2.42
N ASN A 31 -20.54 -10.28 -2.09
CA ASN A 31 -21.59 -9.48 -1.45
C ASN A 31 -22.83 -9.37 -2.34
N LEU A 32 -22.63 -9.11 -3.64
CA LEU A 32 -23.73 -9.07 -4.62
C LEU A 32 -24.48 -10.41 -4.70
N ALA A 33 -23.77 -11.55 -4.64
CA ALA A 33 -24.39 -12.86 -4.64
C ALA A 33 -25.25 -13.08 -3.38
N VAL A 34 -24.80 -12.64 -2.21
CA VAL A 34 -25.57 -12.69 -0.96
C VAL A 34 -26.85 -11.86 -1.09
N MET A 35 -26.76 -10.61 -1.58
CA MET A 35 -27.94 -9.75 -1.79
C MET A 35 -28.99 -10.39 -2.72
N LEU A 36 -28.53 -11.07 -3.78
CA LEU A 36 -29.41 -11.77 -4.71
C LEU A 36 -30.14 -12.96 -4.04
N VAL A 37 -29.47 -13.67 -3.14
CA VAL A 37 -30.06 -14.78 -2.38
C VAL A 37 -31.06 -14.28 -1.33
N GLU A 38 -30.78 -13.16 -0.69
CA GLU A 38 -31.66 -12.54 0.31
C GLU A 38 -32.88 -11.82 -0.32
N GLY A 39 -32.95 -11.76 -1.66
CA GLY A 39 -34.13 -11.30 -2.39
C GLY A 39 -34.26 -9.78 -2.51
N GLY A 40 -33.17 -9.04 -2.31
CA GLY A 40 -33.19 -7.58 -2.38
C GLY A 40 -31.84 -6.99 -2.78
N ILE A 41 -31.82 -6.24 -3.88
CA ILE A 41 -30.65 -5.43 -4.25
C ILE A 41 -30.71 -4.11 -3.49
N ASN A 42 -29.82 -3.93 -2.51
CA ASN A 42 -29.66 -2.65 -1.84
C ASN A 42 -28.70 -1.75 -2.64
N LEU A 43 -29.26 -0.79 -3.38
CA LEU A 43 -28.48 0.14 -4.20
C LEU A 43 -27.46 0.93 -3.37
N ALA A 44 -27.77 1.26 -2.11
CA ALA A 44 -26.86 1.99 -1.24
C ALA A 44 -25.60 1.17 -0.94
N GLU A 45 -25.73 -0.13 -0.66
CA GLU A 45 -24.59 -1.00 -0.39
C GLU A 45 -23.72 -1.23 -1.62
N ILE A 46 -24.33 -1.35 -2.80
CA ILE A 46 -23.59 -1.41 -4.08
C ILE A 46 -22.78 -0.13 -4.27
N LEU A 47 -23.42 1.04 -4.12
CA LEU A 47 -22.76 2.32 -4.29
C LEU A 47 -21.64 2.53 -3.26
N MET A 48 -21.84 2.10 -2.01
CA MET A 48 -20.80 2.14 -0.98
C MET A 48 -19.61 1.26 -1.35
N THR A 49 -19.85 0.04 -1.84
CA THR A 49 -18.75 -0.87 -2.21
C THR A 49 -17.97 -0.36 -3.43
N ILE A 50 -18.68 0.16 -4.45
CA ILE A 50 -18.03 0.80 -5.60
C ILE A 50 -17.23 2.02 -5.13
N GLY A 51 -17.80 2.84 -4.26
CA GLY A 51 -17.14 4.00 -3.66
C GLY A 51 -15.85 3.60 -2.93
N GLN A 52 -15.87 2.53 -2.15
CA GLN A 52 -14.69 1.98 -1.47
C GLN A 52 -13.60 1.55 -2.45
N ILE A 53 -13.95 0.88 -3.56
CA ILE A 53 -12.99 0.45 -4.59
C ILE A 53 -12.31 1.67 -5.23
N ILE A 54 -13.10 2.68 -5.62
CA ILE A 54 -12.59 3.93 -6.20
C ILE A 54 -11.70 4.65 -5.20
N PHE A 55 -12.15 4.75 -3.95
CA PHE A 55 -11.40 5.43 -2.90
C PHE A 55 -10.07 4.72 -2.61
N ALA A 56 -10.07 3.39 -2.52
CA ALA A 56 -8.85 2.61 -2.32
C ALA A 56 -7.87 2.78 -3.49
N PHE A 57 -8.37 2.87 -4.73
CA PHE A 57 -7.55 3.21 -5.89
C PHE A 57 -6.92 4.60 -5.78
N ILE A 58 -7.70 5.64 -5.47
CA ILE A 58 -7.18 7.00 -5.24
C ILE A 58 -6.17 7.03 -4.08
N GLY A 59 -6.47 6.29 -3.02
CA GLY A 59 -5.62 6.12 -1.85
C GLY A 59 -4.23 5.61 -2.20
N THR A 60 -4.06 4.84 -3.28
CA THR A 60 -2.73 4.37 -3.72
C THR A 60 -1.84 5.49 -4.25
N PHE A 61 -2.41 6.45 -4.99
CA PHE A 61 -1.66 7.62 -5.47
C PHE A 61 -1.24 8.52 -4.30
N ILE A 62 -2.15 8.73 -3.35
CA ILE A 62 -1.87 9.50 -2.14
C ILE A 62 -0.78 8.81 -1.32
N SER A 63 -0.89 7.48 -1.14
CA SER A 63 0.10 6.67 -0.42
C SER A 63 1.49 6.76 -1.05
N ALA A 64 1.59 6.72 -2.39
CA ALA A 64 2.87 6.87 -3.09
C ALA A 64 3.49 8.26 -2.87
N LYS A 65 2.69 9.33 -2.87
CA LYS A 65 3.18 10.69 -2.57
C LYS A 65 3.65 10.81 -1.12
N ILE A 66 2.86 10.28 -0.18
CA ILE A 66 3.20 10.25 1.24
C ILE A 66 4.49 9.44 1.44
N TYR A 67 4.61 8.29 0.80
CA TYR A 67 5.81 7.47 0.81
C TYR A 67 7.05 8.26 0.38
N ASN A 68 7.01 8.90 -0.79
CA ASN A 68 8.16 9.66 -1.31
C ASN A 68 8.56 10.77 -0.33
N PHE A 69 7.59 11.50 0.21
CA PHE A 69 7.82 12.53 1.20
C PHE A 69 8.45 11.99 2.50
N ILE A 70 7.99 10.84 3.00
CA ILE A 70 8.53 10.20 4.20
C ILE A 70 9.93 9.67 3.92
N ALA A 71 10.14 9.02 2.79
CA ALA A 71 11.41 8.41 2.42
C ALA A 71 12.53 9.46 2.33
N ASP A 72 12.21 10.65 1.81
CA ASP A 72 13.14 11.79 1.75
C ASP A 72 13.52 12.32 3.16
N ARG A 73 12.66 12.16 4.17
CA ARG A 73 12.87 12.71 5.53
C ARG A 73 13.37 11.71 6.56
N PHE A 74 12.87 10.48 6.48
CA PHE A 74 13.05 9.45 7.51
C PHE A 74 13.77 8.21 6.99
N GLY A 75 14.11 8.18 5.71
CA GLY A 75 14.62 7.03 5.02
C GLY A 75 13.51 6.14 4.44
N GLY A 76 13.85 5.46 3.35
CA GLY A 76 12.96 4.58 2.60
C GLY A 76 12.96 3.13 3.08
N LEU A 77 12.36 2.26 2.28
CA LEU A 77 12.38 0.81 2.54
C LEU A 77 13.77 0.25 2.30
N LYS A 78 14.28 -0.51 3.26
CA LYS A 78 15.57 -1.18 3.14
C LYS A 78 15.37 -2.59 2.61
N ALA A 79 16.10 -2.91 1.55
CA ALA A 79 16.01 -4.17 0.85
C ALA A 79 17.41 -4.80 0.70
N GLU A 80 17.49 -6.10 0.93
CA GLU A 80 18.60 -6.91 0.44
C GLU A 80 18.32 -7.24 -1.02
N VAL A 81 19.19 -6.75 -1.91
CA VAL A 81 19.06 -7.00 -3.34
C VAL A 81 20.22 -7.83 -3.85
N ILE A 82 19.95 -8.63 -4.87
CA ILE A 82 20.97 -9.24 -5.71
C ILE A 82 20.91 -8.56 -7.07
N SER A 83 22.05 -8.02 -7.52
CA SER A 83 22.17 -7.47 -8.86
C SER A 83 22.03 -8.60 -9.87
N LEU A 84 21.06 -8.48 -10.77
CA LEU A 84 21.00 -9.31 -11.97
C LEU A 84 21.76 -8.62 -13.11
N ASP A 85 22.19 -9.40 -14.10
CA ASP A 85 22.95 -8.90 -15.26
C ASP A 85 22.29 -7.66 -15.87
N SER A 86 23.10 -6.63 -16.09
CA SER A 86 22.65 -5.41 -16.76
C SER A 86 22.48 -5.68 -18.25
N LYS A 87 21.27 -5.55 -18.79
CA LYS A 87 21.07 -5.51 -20.23
C LYS A 87 21.27 -4.08 -20.73
N LEU A 88 22.19 -3.89 -21.67
CA LEU A 88 22.31 -2.65 -22.43
C LEU A 88 21.21 -2.63 -23.49
N SER A 89 20.09 -1.98 -23.19
CA SER A 89 19.00 -1.80 -24.15
C SER A 89 19.05 -0.36 -24.66
N ARG A 90 19.43 -0.17 -25.94
CA ARG A 90 19.41 1.14 -26.65
C ARG A 90 20.14 2.29 -25.92
N GLY A 91 21.36 2.05 -25.42
CA GLY A 91 22.17 3.11 -24.80
C GLY A 91 21.69 3.57 -23.40
N ARG A 92 20.59 3.01 -22.86
CA ARG A 92 20.27 3.09 -21.43
C ARG A 92 20.72 1.81 -20.73
N LYS A 93 21.49 1.96 -19.66
CA LYS A 93 21.89 0.86 -18.78
C LYS A 93 20.73 0.61 -17.81
N THR A 94 19.86 -0.36 -18.09
CA THR A 94 18.84 -0.79 -17.13
C THR A 94 19.46 -1.87 -16.24
N ARG A 95 19.40 -1.68 -14.92
CA ARG A 95 19.80 -2.71 -13.96
C ARG A 95 18.54 -3.38 -13.44
N MET A 96 18.45 -4.69 -13.66
CA MET A 96 17.48 -5.52 -12.97
C MET A 96 18.05 -5.85 -11.60
N ILE A 97 17.28 -5.57 -10.55
CA ILE A 97 17.61 -5.99 -9.19
C ILE A 97 16.55 -6.98 -8.73
N GLU A 98 16.98 -8.05 -8.06
CA GLU A 98 16.07 -8.94 -7.37
C GLU A 98 16.05 -8.56 -5.89
N VAL A 99 14.89 -8.13 -5.39
CA VAL A 99 14.68 -7.87 -3.96
C VAL A 99 14.48 -9.22 -3.26
N LYS A 100 15.48 -9.72 -2.54
CA LYS A 100 15.40 -11.02 -1.86
C LYS A 100 14.76 -10.92 -0.48
N ARG A 101 15.06 -9.85 0.24
CA ARG A 101 14.55 -9.63 1.60
C ARG A 101 14.27 -8.17 1.82
N LEU A 102 13.21 -7.90 2.58
CA LEU A 102 12.89 -6.57 3.08
C LEU A 102 13.17 -6.51 4.58
N ASP A 103 13.78 -5.42 5.03
CA ASP A 103 13.95 -5.17 6.45
C ASP A 103 12.61 -4.81 7.09
N ILE A 104 12.13 -5.70 7.97
CA ILE A 104 10.83 -5.59 8.63
C ILE A 104 10.72 -4.28 9.43
N LYS A 105 11.82 -3.83 10.06
CA LYS A 105 11.82 -2.57 10.82
C LYS A 105 11.56 -1.38 9.90
N SER A 106 12.19 -1.34 8.73
CA SER A 106 11.94 -0.31 7.73
C SER A 106 10.49 -0.34 7.20
N ILE A 107 9.93 -1.53 6.94
CA ILE A 107 8.53 -1.70 6.52
C ILE A 107 7.60 -1.11 7.58
N ILE A 108 7.72 -1.55 8.83
CA ILE A 108 6.86 -1.09 9.93
C ILE A 108 6.93 0.43 10.09
N LYS A 109 8.14 0.99 10.03
CA LYS A 109 8.33 2.44 10.14
C LYS A 109 7.61 3.19 9.03
N VAL A 110 7.85 2.82 7.77
CA VAL A 110 7.29 3.51 6.61
C VAL A 110 5.78 3.32 6.55
N TYR A 111 5.30 2.07 6.62
CA TYR A 111 3.87 1.77 6.57
C TYR A 111 3.10 2.27 7.79
N GLY A 112 3.72 2.29 8.97
CA GLY A 112 3.11 2.87 10.17
C GLY A 112 2.83 4.37 10.00
N ILE A 113 3.77 5.12 9.43
CA ILE A 113 3.57 6.55 9.15
C ILE A 113 2.53 6.76 8.04
N ILE A 114 2.56 5.95 6.97
CA ILE A 114 1.54 6.01 5.91
C ILE A 114 0.15 5.72 6.49
N ALA A 115 0.01 4.65 7.29
CA ALA A 115 -1.23 4.28 7.95
C ALA A 115 -1.71 5.39 8.89
N ALA A 116 -0.81 6.00 9.67
CA ALA A 116 -1.14 7.14 10.52
C ALA A 116 -1.68 8.32 9.70
N ALA A 117 -0.99 8.72 8.64
CA ALA A 117 -1.41 9.83 7.79
C ALA A 117 -2.77 9.58 7.13
N ILE A 118 -2.97 8.39 6.58
CA ILE A 118 -4.23 8.00 5.94
C ILE A 118 -5.36 7.95 6.97
N SER A 119 -5.12 7.29 8.10
CA SER A 119 -6.14 7.12 9.14
C SER A 119 -6.56 8.44 9.78
N LEU A 120 -5.67 9.42 9.86
CA LEU A 120 -6.02 10.76 10.35
C LEU A 120 -6.98 11.47 9.40
N ILE A 121 -6.75 11.35 8.09
CA ILE A 121 -7.64 11.91 7.07
C ILE A 121 -9.02 11.26 7.18
N PHE A 122 -9.08 9.93 7.23
CA PHE A 122 -10.35 9.21 7.36
C PHE A 122 -11.06 9.49 8.68
N GLY A 123 -10.35 9.44 9.80
CA GLY A 123 -10.89 9.73 11.12
C GLY A 123 -11.51 11.12 11.18
N LEU A 124 -10.88 12.12 10.55
CA LEU A 124 -11.43 13.47 10.43
C LEU A 124 -12.73 13.49 9.63
N PHE A 125 -12.79 12.84 8.46
CA PHE A 125 -14.03 12.78 7.67
C PHE A 125 -15.16 12.04 8.41
N THR A 126 -14.84 10.91 9.06
CA THR A 126 -15.81 10.16 9.86
C THR A 126 -16.31 10.98 11.04
N LEU A 127 -15.42 11.71 11.73
CA LEU A 127 -15.78 12.61 12.82
C LEU A 127 -16.73 13.70 12.34
N LEU A 128 -16.39 14.40 11.24
CA LEU A 128 -17.24 15.45 10.68
C LEU A 128 -18.61 14.92 10.24
N ALA A 129 -18.65 13.74 9.61
CA ALA A 129 -19.90 13.10 9.23
C ALA A 129 -20.76 12.76 10.45
N GLY A 130 -20.16 12.23 11.52
CA GLY A 130 -20.86 11.95 12.77
C GLY A 130 -21.44 13.20 13.42
N LEU A 131 -20.68 14.30 13.43
CA LEU A 131 -21.15 15.59 13.95
C LEU A 131 -22.34 16.15 13.15
N LEU A 132 -22.28 16.09 11.82
CA LEU A 132 -23.37 16.57 10.95
C LEU A 132 -24.63 15.70 11.06
N ALA A 133 -24.47 14.40 11.29
CA ALA A 133 -25.57 13.46 11.46
C ALA A 133 -26.14 13.42 12.89
N ASN A 134 -25.50 14.10 13.85
CA ASN A 134 -25.77 13.96 15.30
C ASN A 134 -25.66 12.49 15.78
N ASP A 135 -24.73 11.73 15.23
CA ASP A 135 -24.51 10.32 15.56
C ASP A 135 -23.27 10.17 16.47
N VAL A 136 -23.54 9.89 17.75
CA VAL A 136 -22.50 9.73 18.79
C VAL A 136 -21.57 8.54 18.50
N ALA A 137 -22.08 7.46 17.89
CA ALA A 137 -21.27 6.30 17.57
C ALA A 137 -20.26 6.62 16.45
N LEU A 138 -20.69 7.36 15.42
CA LEU A 138 -19.79 7.82 14.35
C LEU A 138 -18.74 8.82 14.85
N VAL A 139 -19.12 9.72 15.76
CA VAL A 139 -18.16 10.62 16.42
C VAL A 139 -17.11 9.81 17.19
N GLY A 140 -17.53 8.86 18.01
CA GLY A 140 -16.63 7.97 18.74
C GLY A 140 -15.69 7.19 17.81
N LEU A 141 -16.23 6.67 16.70
CA LEU A 141 -15.44 5.97 15.68
C LEU A 141 -14.42 6.90 15.01
N GLY A 142 -14.78 8.15 14.70
CA GLY A 142 -13.86 9.14 14.13
C GLY A 142 -12.66 9.43 15.02
N VAL A 143 -12.85 9.41 16.35
CA VAL A 143 -11.78 9.62 17.34
C VAL A 143 -10.91 8.38 17.54
N VAL A 144 -11.51 7.19 17.62
CA VAL A 144 -10.80 5.95 17.96
C VAL A 144 -10.17 5.29 16.73
N SER A 145 -10.77 5.46 15.54
CA SER A 145 -10.32 4.79 14.33
C SER A 145 -8.86 5.07 13.96
N PRO A 146 -8.28 6.28 14.09
CA PRO A 146 -6.87 6.49 13.77
C PRO A 146 -5.94 5.59 14.57
N ILE A 147 -6.22 5.41 15.87
CA ILE A 147 -5.43 4.56 16.76
C ILE A 147 -5.53 3.10 16.29
N ILE A 148 -6.74 2.63 16.02
CA ILE A 148 -6.99 1.28 15.52
C ILE A 148 -6.21 1.04 14.21
N TYR A 149 -6.37 1.92 13.23
CA TYR A 149 -5.71 1.79 11.92
C TYR A 149 -4.18 1.85 12.00
N ILE A 150 -3.61 2.65 12.91
CA ILE A 150 -2.16 2.67 13.13
C ILE A 150 -1.68 1.33 13.69
N VAL A 151 -2.33 0.84 14.75
CA VAL A 151 -1.97 -0.43 15.40
C VAL A 151 -2.07 -1.59 14.42
N PHE A 152 -3.20 -1.71 13.72
CA PHE A 152 -3.37 -2.75 12.71
C PHE A 152 -2.44 -2.56 11.52
N GLY A 153 -2.22 -1.33 11.05
CA GLY A 153 -1.28 -1.04 9.96
C GLY A 153 0.14 -1.50 10.27
N VAL A 154 0.62 -1.25 11.50
CA VAL A 154 1.91 -1.76 11.99
C VAL A 154 1.94 -3.29 12.02
N ILE A 155 0.95 -3.92 12.64
CA ILE A 155 0.88 -5.39 12.78
C ILE A 155 0.84 -6.06 11.40
N PHE A 156 -0.08 -5.63 10.53
CA PHE A 156 -0.24 -6.21 9.20
C PHE A 156 1.00 -5.96 8.32
N SER A 157 1.60 -4.78 8.37
CA SER A 157 2.83 -4.51 7.60
C SER A 157 3.99 -5.43 8.03
N ALA A 158 4.12 -5.72 9.33
CA ALA A 158 5.08 -6.67 9.84
C ALA A 158 4.82 -8.10 9.33
N ILE A 159 3.57 -8.55 9.40
CA ILE A 159 3.14 -9.88 8.95
C ILE A 159 3.38 -10.03 7.44
N VAL A 160 2.99 -9.04 6.64
CA VAL A 160 3.18 -9.05 5.18
C VAL A 160 4.66 -9.04 4.82
N GLY A 161 5.48 -8.23 5.49
CA GLY A 161 6.93 -8.22 5.30
C GLY A 161 7.59 -9.55 5.65
N TRP A 162 7.16 -10.18 6.74
CA TRP A 162 7.61 -11.51 7.13
C TRP A 162 7.20 -12.58 6.10
N LEU A 163 5.93 -12.56 5.68
CA LEU A 163 5.40 -13.49 4.68
C LEU A 163 6.13 -13.35 3.34
N TYR A 164 6.39 -12.12 2.91
CA TYR A 164 7.20 -11.84 1.74
C TYR A 164 8.58 -12.48 1.86
N ASN A 165 9.30 -12.23 2.96
CA ASN A 165 10.63 -12.80 3.17
C ASN A 165 10.61 -14.33 3.18
N PHE A 166 9.57 -14.94 3.76
CA PHE A 166 9.39 -16.39 3.78
C PHE A 166 9.18 -16.97 2.37
N ILE A 167 8.33 -16.34 1.57
CA ILE A 167 8.07 -16.76 0.17
C ILE A 167 9.32 -16.53 -0.69
N ALA A 168 9.96 -15.38 -0.55
CA ALA A 168 11.11 -14.99 -1.37
C ALA A 168 12.33 -15.92 -1.17
N VAL A 169 12.51 -16.47 0.04
CA VAL A 169 13.55 -17.48 0.30
C VAL A 169 13.32 -18.77 -0.51
N LYS A 170 12.06 -19.13 -0.79
CA LYS A 170 11.71 -20.40 -1.47
C LYS A 170 11.54 -20.23 -2.98
N PHE A 171 10.92 -19.14 -3.42
CA PHE A 171 10.50 -18.95 -4.81
C PHE A 171 11.31 -17.89 -5.55
N GLY A 172 12.26 -17.23 -4.87
CA GLY A 172 12.97 -16.08 -5.39
C GLY A 172 12.25 -14.76 -5.09
N GLY A 173 12.99 -13.67 -5.18
CA GLY A 173 12.52 -12.33 -4.88
C GLY A 173 11.74 -11.66 -6.01
N VAL A 174 11.22 -10.47 -5.73
CA VAL A 174 10.59 -9.64 -6.77
C VAL A 174 11.68 -8.95 -7.58
N LYS A 175 11.66 -9.16 -8.90
CA LYS A 175 12.56 -8.49 -9.84
C LYS A 175 12.02 -7.10 -10.16
N VAL A 176 12.82 -6.08 -9.90
CA VAL A 176 12.49 -4.68 -10.13
C VAL A 176 13.50 -4.10 -11.11
N GLU A 177 13.00 -3.46 -12.15
CA GLU A 177 13.83 -2.65 -13.04
C GLU A 177 14.04 -1.29 -12.39
N LEU A 178 15.30 -0.93 -12.13
CA LEU A 178 15.64 0.42 -11.69
C LEU A 178 15.90 1.28 -12.92
N GLU A 179 14.98 2.21 -13.19
CA GLU A 179 15.22 3.31 -14.12
C GLU A 179 15.86 4.49 -13.37
N GLY A 180 17.16 4.71 -13.58
CA GLY A 180 17.85 5.87 -13.01
C GLY A 180 19.34 5.90 -13.30
N LYS A 181 19.93 7.10 -13.34
CA LYS A 181 21.38 7.25 -13.18
C LYS A 181 21.69 6.87 -11.73
N ILE A 182 22.12 5.63 -11.51
CA ILE A 182 22.78 5.27 -10.26
C ILE A 182 24.11 6.04 -10.34
N GLU A 183 24.23 7.14 -9.60
CA GLU A 183 25.55 7.73 -9.33
C GLU A 183 26.39 6.62 -8.73
N GLU A 184 27.51 6.31 -9.40
CA GLU A 184 28.37 5.15 -9.09
C GLU A 184 28.86 5.15 -7.63
N ASP A 185 28.77 6.29 -6.94
CA ASP A 185 29.21 6.50 -5.55
C ASP A 185 28.21 6.01 -4.48
N SER A 186 26.99 5.60 -4.86
CA SER A 186 25.95 5.18 -3.90
C SER A 186 26.02 3.70 -3.49
N ILE A 187 27.00 2.96 -4.00
CA ILE A 187 27.25 1.55 -3.66
C ILE A 187 28.72 1.41 -3.23
N VAL A 188 28.98 1.71 -1.96
CA VAL A 188 30.16 1.22 -1.21
C VAL A 188 29.65 0.32 -0.09
#